data_AF-A0A3M2T9K6-F1
#
_entry.id   AF-A0A3M2T9K6-F1
#
_cell.length_a   1.000
_cell.length_b   1.000
_cell.length_c   1.000
_cell.angle_alpha   90.00
_cell.angle_beta   90.00
_cell.angle_gamma   90.00
#
_symmetry.space_group_name_H-M   'P 1'
#
loop_
_entity.id
_entity.type
_entity.pdbx_description
1 polymer ?
#
loop_
_entity_poly.entity_id
_entity_poly.type
_entity_poly.pdbx_seq_one_letter_code
_entity_poly.pdbx_strand_id
1 'polypeptide(L)'
;MFEFLLSIAFYVSSAVTVLILLLPSQYDPNSRPTGQDSSKPNATVQILVLGDIGRSPRMQYHAMSIAKRGGLVDIIGYHESDTHPDVSSDPRISVVPLPPHPSLLQTSNKLLFLFFAPLKVIFQIVCLWRCLAYRTRPAKWLIVQNPPSIPSLAIASLVCFFRHTSLVIDWHNFGYSILAMKLGERHPLVKVARWYEETFGKYATAHICVTNAMKSVLKKDFALQSPILPLHDRPASHFRPIPDDRARQESLSSFPETASVRSSLRAGNLRVLVSSTSWTADEDFSLLLEALCRYSQIAISQKLPEVLAIITGKGPQKEMYLKQISELETAGRLQKVAIKTAWLSTDDYARLLASACLGVSLHTSSSGVDLPMKVVDMFGAGLPVLGWSRFEAWPELVTEGVNGMGFGSSEELVRHIVTLFGDASQLEKLRAGARGESAHRWDDEWDPVAGKLLGLYE
;
A
#
# COMPACT_ATOMS: atom_id res chain seq x y z
N MET A 1 -53.52 27.16 20.54
CA MET A 1 -53.19 26.21 19.44
C MET A 1 -52.49 26.92 18.28
N PHE A 2 -53.06 28.00 17.73
CA PHE A 2 -52.45 28.76 16.63
C PHE A 2 -51.07 29.37 16.97
N GLU A 3 -50.93 30.05 18.11
CA GLU A 3 -49.64 30.62 18.54
C GLU A 3 -48.55 29.57 18.77
N PHE A 4 -48.95 28.40 19.28
CA PHE A 4 -48.05 27.25 19.46
C PHE A 4 -47.56 26.71 18.11
N LEU A 5 -48.47 26.56 17.14
CA LEU A 5 -48.12 26.14 15.77
C LEU A 5 -47.23 27.19 15.08
N LEU A 6 -47.49 28.48 15.28
CA LEU A 6 -46.67 29.57 14.73
C LEU A 6 -45.26 29.58 15.33
N SER A 7 -45.14 29.35 16.64
CA SER A 7 -43.84 29.23 17.32
C SER A 7 -43.04 28.05 16.78
N ILE A 8 -43.67 26.88 16.63
CA ILE A 8 -43.03 25.70 16.03
C ILE A 8 -42.57 26.02 14.60
N ALA A 9 -43.44 26.62 13.77
CA ALA A 9 -43.10 26.98 12.41
C ALA A 9 -41.91 27.97 12.35
N PHE A 10 -41.86 28.95 13.24
CA PHE A 10 -40.74 29.89 13.35
C PHE A 10 -39.43 29.18 13.71
N TYR A 11 -39.44 28.30 14.72
CA TYR A 11 -38.24 27.56 15.11
C TYR A 11 -37.77 26.60 14.01
N VAL A 12 -38.69 25.89 13.35
CA VAL A 12 -38.37 25.02 12.21
C VAL A 12 -37.79 25.84 11.06
N SER A 13 -38.43 26.96 10.69
CA SER A 13 -37.92 27.84 9.63
C SER A 13 -36.54 28.40 9.96
N SER A 14 -36.33 28.84 11.21
CA SER A 14 -35.04 29.37 11.66
C SER A 14 -33.95 28.29 11.62
N ALA A 15 -34.26 27.08 12.08
CA ALA A 15 -33.35 25.94 12.03
C ALA A 15 -32.99 25.56 10.58
N VAL A 16 -33.97 25.54 9.67
CA VAL A 16 -33.75 25.29 8.24
C VAL A 16 -32.87 26.38 7.62
N THR A 17 -33.14 27.66 7.90
CA THR A 17 -32.31 28.77 7.39
C THR A 17 -30.88 28.68 7.89
N VAL A 18 -30.67 28.43 9.19
CA VAL A 18 -29.32 28.23 9.75
C VAL A 18 -28.63 27.04 9.09
N LEU A 19 -29.35 25.94 8.86
CA LEU A 19 -28.79 24.76 8.21
C LEU A 19 -28.36 25.06 6.76
N ILE A 20 -29.17 25.81 6.00
CA ILE A 20 -28.84 26.24 4.63
C ILE A 20 -27.60 27.14 4.62
N LEU A 21 -27.51 28.10 5.54
CA LEU A 21 -26.36 29.01 5.64
C LEU A 21 -25.06 28.31 6.07
N LEU A 22 -25.19 27.18 6.77
CA LEU A 22 -24.06 26.33 7.14
C LEU A 22 -23.73 25.27 6.08
N LEU A 23 -24.42 25.23 4.94
CA LEU A 23 -24.09 24.24 3.92
C LEU A 23 -22.68 24.48 3.34
N PRO A 24 -21.91 23.41 3.09
CA PRO A 24 -20.61 23.51 2.44
C PRO A 24 -20.73 24.14 1.04
N SER A 25 -19.67 24.81 0.58
CA SER A 25 -19.65 25.36 -0.77
C SER A 25 -19.64 24.24 -1.82
N GLN A 26 -20.43 24.41 -2.86
CA GLN A 26 -20.63 23.42 -3.91
C GLN A 26 -19.59 23.58 -5.04
N TYR A 27 -19.28 22.47 -5.70
CA TYR A 27 -18.52 22.47 -6.93
C TYR A 27 -19.38 23.00 -8.07
N ASP A 28 -18.85 24.00 -8.77
CA ASP A 28 -19.46 24.58 -9.97
C ASP A 28 -18.52 24.33 -11.17
N PRO A 29 -18.93 23.55 -12.18
CA PRO A 29 -18.12 23.27 -13.36
C PRO A 29 -17.81 24.52 -14.20
N ASN A 30 -18.59 25.60 -14.05
CA ASN A 30 -18.43 26.84 -14.79
C ASN A 30 -17.54 27.86 -14.08
N SER A 31 -17.29 27.68 -12.77
CA SER A 31 -16.49 28.58 -11.96
C SER A 31 -15.03 28.61 -12.43
N ARG A 32 -14.49 29.82 -12.63
CA ARG A 32 -13.08 30.04 -12.98
C ARG A 32 -12.28 30.27 -11.70
N PRO A 33 -11.12 29.60 -11.51
CA PRO A 33 -10.21 29.99 -10.44
C PRO A 33 -9.77 31.43 -10.69
N THR A 34 -10.12 32.35 -9.79
CA THR A 34 -9.63 33.72 -9.83
C THR A 34 -8.17 33.74 -9.40
N GLY A 35 -7.25 34.08 -10.31
CA GLY A 35 -5.91 34.58 -9.94
C GLY A 35 -4.67 33.76 -10.33
N GLN A 36 -4.72 32.80 -11.26
CA GLN A 36 -3.51 32.19 -11.85
C GLN A 36 -3.71 31.88 -13.35
N ASP A 37 -2.62 31.96 -14.11
CA ASP A 37 -2.54 32.03 -15.58
C ASP A 37 -3.50 31.17 -16.41
N SER A 38 -4.11 31.84 -17.40
CA SER A 38 -4.65 31.49 -18.73
C SER A 38 -5.14 30.08 -19.15
N SER A 39 -5.02 29.00 -18.36
CA SER A 39 -5.58 27.68 -18.70
C SER A 39 -6.43 27.13 -17.55
N LYS A 40 -7.72 26.85 -17.81
CA LYS A 40 -8.58 26.14 -16.85
C LYS A 40 -7.93 24.78 -16.52
N PRO A 41 -7.86 24.36 -15.24
CA PRO A 41 -7.36 23.04 -14.89
C PRO A 41 -8.28 21.98 -15.51
N ASN A 42 -7.69 20.90 -16.04
CA ASN A 42 -8.44 19.84 -16.72
C ASN A 42 -9.35 19.07 -15.75
N ALA A 43 -8.94 18.96 -14.47
CA ALA A 43 -9.76 18.45 -13.38
C ALA A 43 -9.32 19.04 -12.03
N THR A 44 -10.23 19.11 -11.07
CA THR A 44 -9.92 19.38 -9.65
C THR A 44 -10.24 18.14 -8.83
N VAL A 45 -9.28 17.67 -8.03
CA VAL A 45 -9.36 16.40 -7.31
C VAL A 45 -8.92 16.58 -5.86
N GLN A 46 -9.70 16.04 -4.94
CA GLN A 46 -9.29 15.84 -3.55
C GLN A 46 -8.89 14.38 -3.36
N ILE A 47 -7.80 14.15 -2.63
CA ILE A 47 -7.34 12.81 -2.28
C ILE A 47 -7.34 12.69 -0.76
N LEU A 48 -8.22 11.86 -0.21
CA LEU A 48 -8.31 11.62 1.22
C LEU A 48 -7.59 10.33 1.63
N VAL A 49 -6.62 10.49 2.51
CA VAL A 49 -5.88 9.43 3.18
C VAL A 49 -6.08 9.61 4.69
N LEU A 50 -6.91 8.77 5.33
CA LEU A 50 -7.02 8.77 6.79
C LEU A 50 -5.83 7.99 7.40
N GLY A 51 -4.62 8.51 7.16
CA GLY A 51 -3.32 7.93 7.48
C GLY A 51 -2.21 8.94 7.17
N ASP A 52 -0.96 8.54 7.41
CA ASP A 52 0.21 9.37 7.08
C ASP A 52 0.42 9.41 5.57
N ILE A 53 0.42 10.62 4.99
CA ILE A 53 0.56 10.84 3.55
C ILE A 53 1.90 10.30 3.07
N GLY A 54 2.99 10.57 3.80
CA GLY A 54 4.35 10.13 3.43
C GLY A 54 4.49 8.60 3.34
N ARG A 55 3.60 7.85 3.98
CA ARG A 55 3.58 6.38 3.98
C ARG A 55 2.50 5.77 3.07
N SER A 56 1.89 6.59 2.22
CA SER A 56 0.80 6.20 1.32
C SER A 56 1.22 6.41 -0.14
N PRO A 57 2.17 5.61 -0.67
CA PRO A 57 2.80 5.85 -1.97
C PRO A 57 1.79 5.86 -3.12
N ARG A 58 0.84 4.92 -3.16
CA ARG A 58 -0.21 4.87 -4.18
C ARG A 58 -1.00 6.18 -4.29
N MET A 59 -1.35 6.78 -3.15
CA MET A 59 -2.11 8.04 -3.14
C MET A 59 -1.26 9.24 -3.56
N GLN A 60 0.04 9.21 -3.24
CA GLN A 60 1.00 10.18 -3.77
C GLN A 60 1.18 10.01 -5.28
N TYR A 61 1.18 8.78 -5.81
CA TYR A 61 1.24 8.53 -7.25
C TYR A 61 -0.02 8.99 -7.98
N HIS A 62 -1.22 8.78 -7.40
CA HIS A 62 -2.44 9.41 -7.91
C HIS A 62 -2.28 10.94 -8.00
N ALA A 63 -1.80 11.59 -6.93
CA ALA A 63 -1.60 13.04 -6.91
C ALA A 63 -0.65 13.51 -8.02
N MET A 64 0.49 12.82 -8.16
CA MET A 64 1.51 13.10 -9.17
C MET A 64 0.96 12.91 -10.59
N SER A 65 0.28 11.80 -10.89
CA SER A 65 -0.27 11.54 -12.23
C SER A 65 -1.36 12.55 -12.60
N ILE A 66 -2.21 12.95 -11.64
CA ILE A 66 -3.20 14.02 -11.87
C ILE A 66 -2.52 15.36 -12.17
N ALA A 67 -1.51 15.75 -11.39
CA ALA A 67 -0.78 17.01 -11.58
C ALA A 67 -0.03 17.05 -12.92
N LYS A 68 0.63 15.94 -13.31
CA LYS A 68 1.28 15.77 -14.62
C LYS A 68 0.33 16.00 -15.79
N ARG A 69 -0.95 15.58 -15.66
CA ARG A 69 -2.00 15.74 -16.67
C ARG A 69 -2.76 17.07 -16.58
N GLY A 70 -2.27 18.03 -15.79
CA GLY A 70 -2.84 19.37 -15.69
C GLY A 70 -4.04 19.49 -14.74
N GLY A 71 -4.25 18.50 -13.87
CA GLY A 71 -5.21 18.60 -12.77
C GLY A 71 -4.65 19.34 -11.55
N LEU A 72 -5.54 19.85 -10.70
CA LEU A 72 -5.21 20.40 -9.38
C LEU A 72 -5.60 19.39 -8.30
N VAL A 73 -4.72 19.21 -7.31
CA VAL A 73 -4.87 18.19 -6.27
C VAL A 73 -4.74 18.78 -4.88
N ASP A 74 -5.73 18.52 -4.03
CA ASP A 74 -5.59 18.67 -2.57
C ASP A 74 -5.42 17.27 -1.96
N ILE A 75 -4.23 16.94 -1.45
CA ILE A 75 -3.98 15.68 -0.73
C ILE A 75 -4.15 15.89 0.78
N ILE A 76 -5.09 15.15 1.37
CA ILE A 76 -5.61 15.35 2.72
C ILE A 76 -5.28 14.13 3.56
N GLY A 77 -4.62 14.33 4.69
CA GLY A 77 -4.22 13.24 5.58
C GLY A 77 -3.33 13.71 6.73
N TYR A 78 -2.81 12.80 7.52
CA TYR A 78 -1.78 13.14 8.51
C TYR A 78 -0.46 13.43 7.78
N HIS A 79 0.29 14.41 8.26
CA HIS A 79 1.58 14.80 7.70
C HIS A 79 2.65 14.60 8.76
N GLU A 80 2.99 13.34 9.02
CA GLU A 80 3.93 12.92 10.08
C GLU A 80 5.30 12.56 9.50
N SER A 81 5.33 12.05 8.27
CA SER A 81 6.56 11.77 7.51
C SER A 81 6.64 12.65 6.26
N ASP A 82 7.86 12.85 5.76
CA ASP A 82 8.10 13.57 4.52
C ASP A 82 7.37 12.91 3.34
N THR A 83 6.80 13.75 2.47
CA THR A 83 6.19 13.29 1.22
C THR A 83 7.23 13.18 0.11
N HIS A 84 6.88 12.51 -0.98
CA HIS A 84 7.72 12.38 -2.15
C HIS A 84 8.16 13.78 -2.65
N PRO A 85 9.42 13.99 -3.07
CA PRO A 85 9.91 15.29 -3.50
C PRO A 85 9.03 15.94 -4.58
N ASP A 86 8.56 15.15 -5.55
CA ASP A 86 7.66 15.62 -6.61
C ASP A 86 6.27 16.06 -6.09
N VAL A 87 5.79 15.52 -4.97
CA VAL A 87 4.54 15.96 -4.33
C VAL A 87 4.75 17.30 -3.63
N SER A 88 5.87 17.47 -2.94
CA SER A 88 6.18 18.70 -2.20
C SER A 88 6.55 19.88 -3.10
N SER A 89 7.09 19.61 -4.30
CA SER A 89 7.60 20.64 -5.22
C SER A 89 6.62 21.06 -6.32
N ASP A 90 5.59 20.26 -6.61
CA ASP A 90 4.62 20.57 -7.66
C ASP A 90 3.58 21.61 -7.18
N PRO A 91 3.49 22.79 -7.83
CA PRO A 91 2.55 23.84 -7.42
C PRO A 91 1.06 23.47 -7.61
N ARG A 92 0.76 22.39 -8.34
CA ARG A 92 -0.60 21.87 -8.53
C ARG A 92 -1.05 20.94 -7.41
N ILE A 93 -0.14 20.54 -6.53
CA ILE A 93 -0.44 19.65 -5.41
C ILE A 93 -0.35 20.43 -4.09
N SER A 94 -1.45 20.47 -3.35
CA SER A 94 -1.50 21.08 -2.01
C SER A 94 -1.68 20.01 -0.95
N VAL A 95 -0.80 20.01 0.05
CA VAL A 95 -0.94 19.13 1.23
C VAL A 95 -1.82 19.81 2.27
N VAL A 96 -2.95 19.21 2.60
CA VAL A 96 -3.92 19.71 3.59
C VAL A 96 -3.93 18.80 4.81
N PRO A 97 -3.15 19.12 5.87
CA PRO A 97 -2.98 18.22 6.99
C PRO A 97 -4.23 18.14 7.88
N LEU A 98 -4.57 16.91 8.27
CA LEU A 98 -5.52 16.59 9.33
C LEU A 98 -4.86 16.77 10.70
N PRO A 99 -5.57 17.32 11.70
CA PRO A 99 -5.02 17.45 13.04
C PRO A 99 -4.83 16.07 13.69
N PRO A 100 -3.70 15.82 14.37
CA PRO A 100 -3.50 14.58 15.10
C PRO A 100 -4.47 14.49 16.29
N HIS A 101 -4.67 13.27 16.80
CA HIS A 101 -5.48 13.06 17.99
C HIS A 101 -4.91 13.83 19.20
N PRO A 102 -5.75 14.47 20.03
CA PRO A 102 -5.31 15.10 21.27
C PRO A 102 -4.53 14.11 22.16
N SER A 103 -3.43 14.58 22.75
CA SER A 103 -2.58 13.77 23.63
C SER A 103 -3.36 13.16 24.80
N LEU A 104 -4.41 13.83 25.29
CA LEU A 104 -5.28 13.36 26.36
C LEU A 104 -6.03 12.05 26.02
N LEU A 105 -6.26 11.76 24.74
CA LEU A 105 -6.93 10.53 24.30
C LEU A 105 -5.93 9.39 24.06
N GLN A 106 -4.62 9.63 24.19
CA GLN A 106 -3.60 8.60 24.05
C GLN A 106 -3.47 7.84 25.37
N THR A 107 -3.71 6.52 25.35
CA THR A 107 -3.62 5.68 26.55
C THR A 107 -3.09 4.30 26.18
N SER A 108 -2.27 3.74 27.06
CA SER A 108 -1.78 2.35 27.01
C SER A 108 -2.67 1.38 27.80
N ASN A 109 -3.65 1.89 28.57
CA ASN A 109 -4.55 1.06 29.38
C ASN A 109 -5.73 0.56 28.55
N LYS A 110 -5.93 -0.77 28.52
CA LYS A 110 -6.98 -1.44 27.73
C LYS A 110 -8.41 -1.00 28.09
N LEU A 111 -8.69 -0.71 29.36
CA LEU A 111 -10.01 -0.27 29.80
C LEU A 111 -10.29 1.17 29.36
N LEU A 112 -9.32 2.07 29.58
CA LEU A 112 -9.41 3.46 29.10
C LEU A 112 -9.48 3.53 27.58
N PHE A 113 -8.80 2.61 26.88
CA PHE A 113 -8.89 2.49 25.43
C PHE A 113 -10.32 2.23 24.94
N LEU A 114 -11.10 1.39 25.64
CA LEU A 114 -12.49 1.13 25.29
C LEU A 114 -13.36 2.40 25.35
N PHE A 115 -13.10 3.28 26.33
CA PHE A 115 -13.81 4.55 26.47
C PHE A 115 -13.30 5.63 25.50
N PHE A 116 -11.99 5.68 25.26
CA PHE A 116 -11.38 6.70 24.39
C PHE A 116 -11.52 6.37 22.90
N ALA A 117 -11.68 5.11 22.51
CA ALA A 117 -11.84 4.74 21.10
C ALA A 117 -13.06 5.42 20.43
N PRO A 118 -14.27 5.41 21.02
CA PRO A 118 -15.40 6.19 20.50
C PRO A 118 -15.13 7.70 20.42
N LEU A 119 -14.49 8.28 21.45
CA LEU A 119 -14.15 9.71 21.46
C LEU A 119 -13.16 10.08 20.34
N LYS A 120 -12.19 9.20 20.05
CA LYS A 120 -11.26 9.35 18.91
C LYS A 120 -12.01 9.33 17.59
N VAL A 121 -12.97 8.42 17.42
CA VAL A 121 -13.80 8.36 16.21
C VAL A 121 -14.63 9.63 16.05
N ILE A 122 -15.24 10.14 17.12
CA ILE A 122 -15.98 11.41 17.11
C ILE A 122 -15.07 12.59 16.72
N PHE A 123 -13.87 12.66 17.31
CA PHE A 123 -12.88 13.67 16.95
C PHE A 123 -12.53 13.59 15.46
N GLN A 124 -12.25 12.38 14.94
CA GLN A 124 -11.99 12.17 13.51
C GLN A 124 -13.17 12.59 12.63
N ILE A 125 -14.42 12.29 13.01
CA ILE A 125 -15.62 12.73 12.29
C ILE A 125 -15.64 14.25 12.17
N VAL A 126 -15.44 14.98 13.28
CA VAL A 126 -15.45 16.44 13.29
C VAL A 126 -14.32 17.02 12.44
N CYS A 127 -13.11 16.46 12.55
CA CYS A 127 -11.95 16.92 11.81
C CYS A 127 -12.07 16.66 10.31
N LEU A 128 -12.54 15.47 9.91
CA LEU A 128 -12.79 15.14 8.51
C LEU A 128 -13.88 16.01 7.92
N TRP A 129 -15.01 16.17 8.62
CA TRP A 129 -16.08 17.05 8.19
C TRP A 129 -15.57 18.48 7.99
N ARG A 130 -14.90 19.05 9.00
CA ARG A 130 -14.36 20.41 8.91
C ARG A 130 -13.36 20.58 7.76
N CYS A 131 -12.51 19.58 7.56
CA CYS A 131 -11.49 19.62 6.51
C CYS A 131 -12.12 19.57 5.10
N LEU A 132 -12.94 18.54 4.86
CA LEU A 132 -13.55 18.27 3.54
C LEU A 132 -14.66 19.26 3.20
N ALA A 133 -15.41 19.76 4.19
CA ALA A 133 -16.53 20.67 3.94
C ALA A 133 -16.08 22.15 3.83
N TYR A 134 -15.11 22.59 4.62
CA TYR A 134 -14.83 24.03 4.77
C TYR A 134 -13.37 24.45 4.58
N ARG A 135 -12.37 23.60 4.86
CA ARG A 135 -10.96 23.99 4.69
C ARG A 135 -10.46 23.84 3.26
N THR A 136 -11.00 22.87 2.55
CA THR A 136 -10.62 22.55 1.17
C THR A 136 -11.58 23.21 0.17
N ARG A 137 -11.06 23.52 -1.02
CA ARG A 137 -11.89 24.06 -2.11
C ARG A 137 -12.77 22.96 -2.68
N PRO A 138 -14.00 23.26 -3.15
CA PRO A 138 -14.83 22.25 -3.78
C PRO A 138 -14.14 21.71 -5.04
N ALA A 139 -14.10 20.39 -5.15
CA ALA A 139 -13.47 19.69 -6.26
C ALA A 139 -14.50 18.88 -7.06
N LYS A 140 -14.18 18.60 -8.33
CA LYS A 140 -15.00 17.72 -9.17
C LYS A 140 -15.03 16.30 -8.62
N TRP A 141 -13.87 15.83 -8.15
CA TRP A 141 -13.67 14.46 -7.67
C TRP A 141 -13.12 14.44 -6.25
N LEU A 142 -13.56 13.48 -5.44
CA LEU A 142 -12.93 13.09 -4.18
C LEU A 142 -12.55 11.61 -4.27
N ILE A 143 -11.26 11.30 -4.20
CA ILE A 143 -10.73 9.94 -4.13
C ILE A 143 -10.44 9.61 -2.67
N VAL A 144 -11.01 8.53 -2.15
CA VAL A 144 -10.78 8.08 -0.77
C VAL A 144 -10.01 6.78 -0.78
N GLN A 145 -8.88 6.75 -0.06
CA GLN A 145 -8.16 5.51 0.21
C GLN A 145 -8.96 4.65 1.21
N ASN A 146 -9.25 3.40 0.86
CA ASN A 146 -9.80 2.41 1.77
C ASN A 146 -8.83 1.23 1.91
N PRO A 147 -8.43 0.83 3.14
CA PRO A 147 -8.83 1.33 4.46
C PRO A 147 -8.02 2.57 4.95
N PRO A 148 -8.41 3.23 6.07
CA PRO A 148 -9.51 2.90 6.97
C PRO A 148 -10.87 3.47 6.51
N SER A 149 -11.88 2.61 6.59
CA SER A 149 -13.24 2.89 6.11
C SER A 149 -14.05 3.71 7.11
N ILE A 150 -13.91 3.44 8.41
CA ILE A 150 -14.61 4.14 9.49
C ILE A 150 -13.70 5.26 10.04
N PRO A 151 -14.16 6.52 10.13
CA PRO A 151 -15.45 7.06 9.65
C PRO A 151 -15.39 7.59 8.20
N SER A 152 -14.27 7.43 7.50
CA SER A 152 -13.95 8.05 6.21
C SER A 152 -15.06 7.93 5.16
N LEU A 153 -15.58 6.73 4.91
CA LEU A 153 -16.53 6.50 3.81
C LEU A 153 -17.85 7.22 4.04
N ALA A 154 -18.39 7.22 5.26
CA ALA A 154 -19.63 7.92 5.58
C ALA A 154 -19.47 9.44 5.44
N ILE A 155 -18.37 9.99 5.96
CA ILE A 155 -18.13 11.44 5.91
C ILE A 155 -17.84 11.88 4.47
N ALA A 156 -17.04 11.14 3.72
CA ALA A 156 -16.80 11.42 2.31
C ALA A 156 -18.10 11.37 1.49
N SER A 157 -18.94 10.35 1.69
CA SER A 157 -20.24 10.24 1.02
C SER A 157 -21.14 11.44 1.30
N LEU A 158 -21.24 11.84 2.57
CA LEU A 158 -22.08 12.96 2.99
C LEU A 158 -21.57 14.30 2.44
N VAL A 159 -20.26 14.53 2.50
CA VAL A 159 -19.66 15.75 1.95
C VAL A 159 -19.81 15.80 0.43
N CYS A 160 -19.56 14.70 -0.28
CA CYS A 160 -19.75 14.64 -1.73
C CYS A 160 -21.18 14.99 -2.14
N PHE A 161 -22.18 14.47 -1.41
CA PHE A 161 -23.59 14.82 -1.63
C PHE A 161 -23.82 16.33 -1.51
N PHE A 162 -23.38 16.96 -0.41
CA PHE A 162 -23.61 18.40 -0.20
C PHE A 162 -22.81 19.28 -1.16
N ARG A 163 -21.61 18.86 -1.57
CA ARG A 163 -20.71 19.63 -2.42
C ARG A 163 -20.92 19.39 -3.92
N HIS A 164 -21.82 18.49 -4.32
CA HIS A 164 -21.95 18.03 -5.70
C HIS A 164 -20.62 17.52 -6.29
N THR A 165 -19.83 16.85 -5.44
CA THR A 165 -18.55 16.23 -5.81
C THR A 165 -18.77 14.75 -6.11
N SER A 166 -18.10 14.23 -7.14
CA SER A 166 -18.16 12.80 -7.46
C SER A 166 -17.19 12.00 -6.59
N LEU A 167 -17.71 10.99 -5.90
CA LEU A 167 -16.92 10.16 -4.98
C LEU A 167 -16.31 8.97 -5.71
N VAL A 168 -15.01 8.78 -5.56
CA VAL A 168 -14.27 7.58 -5.97
C VAL A 168 -13.69 6.92 -4.73
N ILE A 169 -13.92 5.63 -4.55
CA ILE A 169 -13.28 4.85 -3.48
C ILE A 169 -12.20 3.98 -4.12
N ASP A 170 -10.96 4.14 -3.65
CA ASP A 170 -9.81 3.32 -4.05
C ASP A 170 -9.57 2.23 -2.99
N TRP A 171 -9.93 0.99 -3.32
CA TRP A 171 -9.90 -0.17 -2.45
C TRP A 171 -8.53 -0.87 -2.54
N HIS A 172 -7.80 -0.83 -1.43
CA HIS A 172 -6.49 -1.48 -1.28
C HIS A 172 -6.60 -2.76 -0.46
N ASN A 173 -7.54 -2.77 0.49
CA ASN A 173 -7.93 -3.91 1.30
C ASN A 173 -9.33 -3.66 1.88
N PHE A 174 -9.86 -4.59 2.67
CA PHE A 174 -11.08 -4.38 3.44
C PHE A 174 -10.76 -4.08 4.91
N GLY A 175 -11.35 -3.01 5.45
CA GLY A 175 -11.20 -2.67 6.85
C GLY A 175 -11.72 -3.78 7.77
N TYR A 176 -12.80 -4.46 7.39
CA TYR A 176 -13.35 -5.58 8.16
C TYR A 176 -12.42 -6.79 8.19
N SER A 177 -11.67 -7.10 7.12
CA SER A 177 -10.77 -8.26 7.08
C SER A 177 -9.53 -8.02 7.94
N ILE A 178 -8.97 -6.81 7.91
CA ILE A 178 -7.88 -6.40 8.82
C ILE A 178 -8.34 -6.46 10.28
N LEU A 179 -9.57 -6.05 10.57
CA LEU A 179 -10.14 -6.16 11.91
C LEU A 179 -10.32 -7.63 12.33
N ALA A 180 -10.71 -8.50 11.40
CA ALA A 180 -10.89 -9.94 11.64
C ALA A 180 -9.58 -10.63 12.06
N MET A 181 -8.43 -10.19 11.54
CA MET A 181 -7.12 -10.70 11.97
C MET A 181 -6.85 -10.47 13.47
N LYS A 182 -7.45 -9.43 14.08
CA LYS A 182 -7.27 -9.08 15.50
C LYS A 182 -8.34 -9.67 16.41
N LEU A 183 -9.60 -9.67 15.97
CA LEU A 183 -10.74 -10.02 16.80
C LEU A 183 -11.37 -11.39 16.46
N GLY A 184 -10.98 -11.98 15.34
CA GLY A 184 -11.58 -13.17 14.76
C GLY A 184 -12.78 -12.85 13.85
N GLU A 185 -12.95 -13.64 12.78
CA GLU A 185 -13.98 -13.43 11.74
C GLU A 185 -15.42 -13.41 12.28
N ARG A 186 -15.70 -14.18 13.33
CA ARG A 186 -17.04 -14.31 13.91
C ARG A 186 -17.40 -13.16 14.85
N HIS A 187 -16.47 -12.26 15.14
CA HIS A 187 -16.67 -11.19 16.11
C HIS A 187 -17.73 -10.17 15.63
N PRO A 188 -18.68 -9.73 16.49
CA PRO A 188 -19.75 -8.80 16.08
C PRO A 188 -19.26 -7.51 15.44
N LEU A 189 -18.17 -6.92 15.96
CA LEU A 189 -17.58 -5.70 15.38
C LEU A 189 -17.06 -5.90 13.95
N VAL A 190 -16.60 -7.10 13.58
CA VAL A 190 -16.18 -7.41 12.21
C VAL A 190 -17.39 -7.41 11.28
N LYS A 191 -18.52 -7.99 11.72
CA LYS A 191 -19.78 -7.95 10.97
C LYS A 191 -20.30 -6.52 10.78
N VAL A 192 -20.20 -5.69 11.82
CA VAL A 192 -20.57 -4.27 11.74
C VAL A 192 -19.65 -3.52 10.79
N ALA A 193 -18.34 -3.74 10.85
CA ALA A 193 -17.38 -3.12 9.95
C ALA A 193 -17.63 -3.52 8.48
N ARG A 194 -17.94 -4.80 8.23
CA ARG A 194 -18.30 -5.30 6.90
C ARG A 194 -19.57 -4.63 6.39
N TRP A 195 -20.64 -4.64 7.19
CA TRP A 195 -21.90 -3.96 6.86
C TRP A 195 -21.68 -2.46 6.57
N TYR A 196 -20.82 -1.80 7.33
CA TYR A 196 -20.47 -0.40 7.13
C TYR A 196 -19.80 -0.18 5.77
N GLU A 197 -18.80 -0.97 5.42
CA GLU A 197 -18.12 -0.88 4.12
C GLU A 197 -19.07 -1.19 2.95
N GLU A 198 -19.90 -2.22 3.07
CA GLU A 198 -20.92 -2.57 2.07
C GLU A 198 -21.98 -1.48 1.90
N THR A 199 -22.38 -0.82 2.99
CA THR A 199 -23.42 0.22 2.97
C THR A 199 -22.88 1.52 2.40
N PHE A 200 -21.75 2.01 2.91
CA PHE A 200 -21.21 3.29 2.49
C PHE A 200 -20.48 3.22 1.15
N GLY A 201 -19.98 2.03 0.76
CA GLY A 201 -19.44 1.79 -0.57
C GLY A 201 -20.43 2.11 -1.70
N LYS A 202 -21.74 1.89 -1.48
CA LYS A 202 -22.79 2.09 -2.50
C LYS A 202 -22.99 3.55 -2.93
N TYR A 203 -22.51 4.52 -2.17
CA TYR A 203 -22.66 5.95 -2.49
C TYR A 203 -21.57 6.48 -3.42
N ALA A 204 -20.55 5.68 -3.75
CA ALA A 204 -19.49 6.13 -4.65
C ALA A 204 -19.96 6.12 -6.11
N THR A 205 -19.55 7.15 -6.85
CA THR A 205 -19.75 7.28 -8.29
C THR A 205 -18.98 6.22 -9.07
N ALA A 206 -17.77 5.88 -8.60
CA ALA A 206 -16.94 4.82 -9.15
C ALA A 206 -16.03 4.20 -8.10
N HIS A 207 -15.50 3.03 -8.39
CA HIS A 207 -14.54 2.31 -7.57
C HIS A 207 -13.28 2.02 -8.35
N ILE A 208 -12.14 2.20 -7.69
CA ILE A 208 -10.84 1.70 -8.12
C ILE A 208 -10.45 0.57 -7.16
N CYS A 209 -9.86 -0.51 -7.65
CA CYS A 209 -9.38 -1.58 -6.76
C CYS A 209 -8.07 -2.18 -7.26
N VAL A 210 -7.25 -2.67 -6.34
CA VAL A 210 -5.89 -3.18 -6.65
C VAL A 210 -5.88 -4.43 -7.55
N THR A 211 -6.97 -5.18 -7.65
CA THR A 211 -7.03 -6.48 -8.34
C THR A 211 -8.39 -6.75 -9.00
N ASN A 212 -8.41 -7.69 -9.95
CA ASN A 212 -9.63 -8.26 -10.52
C ASN A 212 -10.36 -9.18 -9.52
N ALA A 213 -9.63 -9.88 -8.65
CA ALA A 213 -10.20 -10.66 -7.55
C ALA A 213 -11.01 -9.76 -6.61
N MET A 214 -10.45 -8.60 -6.22
CA MET A 214 -11.15 -7.63 -5.39
C MET A 214 -12.35 -7.02 -6.12
N LYS A 215 -12.23 -6.74 -7.42
CA LYS A 215 -13.39 -6.34 -8.25
C LYS A 215 -14.51 -7.37 -8.19
N SER A 216 -14.17 -8.66 -8.22
CA SER A 216 -15.17 -9.73 -8.14
C SER A 216 -15.88 -9.74 -6.80
N VAL A 217 -15.16 -9.55 -5.69
CA VAL A 217 -15.75 -9.42 -4.34
C VAL A 217 -16.64 -8.17 -4.26
N LEU A 218 -16.15 -7.02 -4.69
CA LEU A 218 -16.92 -5.77 -4.70
C LEU A 218 -18.21 -5.87 -5.54
N LYS A 219 -18.17 -6.62 -6.64
CA LYS A 219 -19.34 -6.82 -7.50
C LYS A 219 -20.32 -7.87 -6.97
N LYS A 220 -19.82 -9.03 -6.51
CA LYS A 220 -20.65 -10.17 -6.13
C LYS A 220 -21.10 -10.11 -4.68
N ASP A 221 -20.17 -9.83 -3.77
CA ASP A 221 -20.40 -9.92 -2.34
C ASP A 221 -20.94 -8.59 -1.79
N PHE A 222 -20.34 -7.47 -2.19
CA PHE A 222 -20.81 -6.14 -1.80
C PHE A 222 -21.99 -5.66 -2.67
N ALA A 223 -22.26 -6.34 -3.79
CA ALA A 223 -23.33 -6.02 -4.74
C ALA A 223 -23.30 -4.56 -5.24
N LEU A 224 -22.11 -3.98 -5.41
CA LEU A 224 -21.95 -2.60 -5.89
C LEU A 224 -22.36 -2.50 -7.37
N GLN A 225 -23.10 -1.44 -7.71
CA GLN A 225 -23.67 -1.23 -9.05
C GLN A 225 -22.86 -0.24 -9.89
N SER A 226 -22.12 0.66 -9.25
CA SER A 226 -21.26 1.64 -9.90
C SER A 226 -20.07 0.96 -10.60
N PRO A 227 -19.42 1.64 -11.57
CA PRO A 227 -18.24 1.09 -12.25
C PRO A 227 -17.13 0.71 -11.27
N ILE A 228 -16.60 -0.51 -11.41
CA ILE A 228 -15.46 -1.02 -10.65
C ILE A 228 -14.29 -1.27 -11.61
N LEU A 229 -13.25 -0.47 -11.44
CA LEU A 229 -12.08 -0.40 -12.31
C LEU A 229 -10.86 -0.98 -11.58
N PRO A 230 -10.37 -2.16 -11.98
CA PRO A 230 -9.08 -2.65 -11.50
C PRO A 230 -7.99 -1.70 -11.97
N LEU A 231 -7.17 -1.27 -11.01
CA LEU A 231 -5.96 -0.48 -11.23
C LEU A 231 -4.87 -1.15 -10.41
N HIS A 232 -4.11 -2.02 -11.07
CA HIS A 232 -3.01 -2.73 -10.44
C HIS A 232 -1.91 -1.76 -10.04
N ASP A 233 -1.26 -2.05 -8.92
CA ASP A 233 -0.04 -1.33 -8.57
C ASP A 233 1.09 -1.73 -9.52
N ARG A 234 1.89 -0.72 -9.90
CA ARG A 234 3.05 -0.89 -10.76
C ARG A 234 4.27 -0.18 -10.17
N PRO A 235 5.48 -0.63 -10.54
CA PRO A 235 6.68 -0.15 -9.89
C PRO A 235 6.96 1.31 -10.21
N ALA A 236 7.38 2.05 -9.19
CA ALA A 236 7.84 3.42 -9.36
C ALA A 236 9.11 3.51 -10.22
N SER A 237 9.33 4.66 -10.85
CA SER A 237 10.39 4.87 -11.85
C SER A 237 11.83 4.83 -11.30
N HIS A 238 12.00 4.92 -9.98
CA HIS A 238 13.30 4.83 -9.30
C HIS A 238 13.77 3.38 -9.13
N PHE A 239 12.86 2.40 -9.10
CA PHE A 239 13.24 0.99 -9.19
C PHE A 239 13.65 0.67 -10.63
N ARG A 240 14.95 0.44 -10.84
CA ARG A 240 15.52 0.19 -12.17
C ARG A 240 16.38 -1.06 -12.16
N PRO A 241 16.23 -1.96 -13.14
CA PRO A 241 17.10 -3.12 -13.26
C PRO A 241 18.55 -2.72 -13.54
N ILE A 242 19.48 -3.54 -13.07
CA ILE A 242 20.90 -3.49 -13.48
C ILE A 242 21.13 -4.69 -14.42
N PRO A 243 21.18 -4.47 -15.74
CA PRO A 243 21.26 -5.57 -16.72
C PRO A 243 22.56 -6.36 -16.62
N ASP A 244 23.67 -5.67 -16.40
CA ASP A 244 25.02 -6.23 -16.37
C ASP A 244 25.34 -6.93 -15.04
N ASP A 245 25.80 -8.17 -15.13
CA ASP A 245 26.07 -9.03 -13.97
C ASP A 245 27.24 -8.51 -13.14
N ARG A 246 28.27 -7.95 -13.79
CA ARG A 246 29.44 -7.40 -13.11
C ARG A 246 29.09 -6.14 -12.33
N ALA A 247 28.27 -5.26 -12.90
CA ALA A 247 27.72 -4.09 -12.23
C ALA A 247 26.86 -4.47 -11.02
N ARG A 248 26.06 -5.55 -11.11
CA ARG A 248 25.33 -6.07 -9.93
C ARG A 248 26.28 -6.53 -8.83
N GLN A 249 27.33 -7.27 -9.17
CA GLN A 249 28.31 -7.74 -8.18
C GLN A 249 29.10 -6.59 -7.53
N GLU A 250 29.47 -5.57 -8.31
CA GLU A 250 30.16 -4.37 -7.81
C GLU A 250 29.26 -3.57 -6.87
N SER A 251 27.99 -3.38 -7.27
CA SER A 251 26.96 -2.77 -6.43
C SER A 251 26.78 -3.54 -5.12
N LEU A 252 26.59 -4.86 -5.16
CA LEU A 252 26.51 -5.71 -3.95
C LEU A 252 27.74 -5.56 -3.07
N SER A 253 28.93 -5.49 -3.65
CA SER A 253 30.19 -5.35 -2.90
C SER A 253 30.30 -4.02 -2.16
N SER A 254 29.55 -2.99 -2.56
CA SER A 254 29.57 -1.67 -1.91
C SER A 254 28.81 -1.64 -0.57
N PHE A 255 27.85 -2.56 -0.37
CA PHE A 255 27.05 -2.62 0.85
C PHE A 255 27.88 -3.07 2.07
N PRO A 256 27.72 -2.44 3.25
CA PRO A 256 28.38 -2.87 4.49
C PRO A 256 28.07 -4.33 4.87
N GLU A 257 26.85 -4.78 4.61
CA GLU A 257 26.36 -6.12 4.96
C GLU A 257 27.08 -7.23 4.20
N THR A 258 27.71 -6.91 3.05
CA THR A 258 28.45 -7.87 2.24
C THR A 258 29.94 -7.90 2.57
N ALA A 259 30.43 -7.01 3.45
CA ALA A 259 31.86 -6.80 3.70
C ALA A 259 32.62 -8.10 4.03
N SER A 260 32.06 -8.96 4.88
CA SER A 260 32.68 -10.22 5.29
C SER A 260 32.68 -11.30 4.21
N VAL A 261 31.86 -11.15 3.17
CA VAL A 261 31.67 -12.16 2.11
C VAL A 261 32.03 -11.67 0.70
N ARG A 262 32.71 -10.52 0.59
CA ARG A 262 33.12 -9.91 -0.69
C ARG A 262 33.96 -10.86 -1.55
N SER A 263 34.84 -11.66 -0.94
CA SER A 263 35.65 -12.65 -1.65
C SER A 263 34.77 -13.73 -2.30
N SER A 264 33.84 -14.32 -1.53
CA SER A 264 32.90 -15.33 -2.02
C SER A 264 31.94 -14.78 -3.10
N LEU A 265 31.52 -13.52 -2.96
CA LEU A 265 30.71 -12.82 -3.97
C LEU A 265 31.47 -12.69 -5.30
N ARG A 266 32.71 -12.19 -5.27
CA ARG A 266 33.54 -12.01 -6.47
C ARG A 266 33.92 -13.35 -7.12
N ALA A 267 34.06 -14.41 -6.32
CA ALA A 267 34.31 -15.76 -6.80
C ALA A 267 33.06 -16.42 -7.42
N GLY A 268 31.87 -15.82 -7.30
CA GLY A 268 30.61 -16.39 -7.80
C GLY A 268 30.06 -17.55 -6.96
N ASN A 269 30.66 -17.83 -5.80
CA ASN A 269 30.30 -18.94 -4.90
C ASN A 269 29.18 -18.58 -3.92
N LEU A 270 28.72 -17.33 -3.94
CA LEU A 270 27.67 -16.83 -3.06
C LEU A 270 26.52 -16.21 -3.86
N ARG A 271 25.29 -16.45 -3.39
CA ARG A 271 24.05 -15.85 -3.89
C ARG A 271 23.47 -14.92 -2.84
N VAL A 272 22.98 -13.76 -3.26
CA VAL A 272 22.32 -12.80 -2.37
C VAL A 272 20.81 -12.94 -2.51
N LEU A 273 20.17 -13.31 -1.42
CA LEU A 273 18.71 -13.34 -1.28
C LEU A 273 18.28 -12.10 -0.51
N VAL A 274 17.22 -11.44 -0.95
CA VAL A 274 16.65 -10.28 -0.23
C VAL A 274 15.23 -10.59 0.18
N SER A 275 14.87 -10.28 1.42
CA SER A 275 13.48 -10.25 1.85
C SER A 275 13.18 -8.91 2.50
N SER A 276 12.10 -8.29 2.07
CA SER A 276 11.60 -7.06 2.66
C SER A 276 10.46 -7.41 3.58
N THR A 277 10.53 -6.99 4.85
CA THR A 277 9.51 -7.38 5.83
C THR A 277 9.13 -6.22 6.75
N SER A 278 7.86 -6.18 7.12
CA SER A 278 7.35 -5.31 8.16
C SER A 278 7.55 -5.88 9.56
N TRP A 279 8.09 -7.10 9.73
CA TRP A 279 8.26 -7.76 11.04
C TRP A 279 6.98 -7.73 11.88
N THR A 280 5.85 -7.99 11.22
CA THR A 280 4.51 -8.03 11.79
C THR A 280 3.93 -9.44 11.67
N ALA A 281 2.92 -9.75 12.48
CA ALA A 281 2.38 -11.11 12.60
C ALA A 281 1.73 -11.66 11.31
N ASP A 282 1.38 -10.78 10.36
CA ASP A 282 0.89 -11.13 9.02
C ASP A 282 2.00 -11.58 8.06
N GLU A 283 3.27 -11.48 8.45
CA GLU A 283 4.42 -12.04 7.73
C GLU A 283 5.14 -13.06 8.61
N ASP A 284 4.76 -14.33 8.50
CA ASP A 284 5.41 -15.39 9.28
C ASP A 284 6.83 -15.67 8.78
N PHE A 285 7.78 -14.97 9.39
CA PHE A 285 9.20 -15.08 9.07
C PHE A 285 9.81 -16.43 9.47
N SER A 286 9.12 -17.24 10.29
CA SER A 286 9.59 -18.57 10.65
C SER A 286 9.71 -19.48 9.42
N LEU A 287 8.86 -19.28 8.41
CA LEU A 287 8.89 -20.00 7.13
C LEU A 287 10.23 -19.81 6.41
N LEU A 288 10.73 -18.58 6.32
CA LEU A 288 12.00 -18.28 5.67
C LEU A 288 13.18 -18.81 6.50
N LEU A 289 13.16 -18.65 7.83
CA LEU A 289 14.22 -19.17 8.71
C LEU A 289 14.34 -20.69 8.61
N GLU A 290 13.22 -21.40 8.62
CA GLU A 290 13.20 -22.85 8.46
C GLU A 290 13.74 -23.25 7.08
N ALA A 291 13.28 -22.59 6.01
CA ALA A 291 13.75 -22.86 4.66
C ALA A 291 15.26 -22.63 4.51
N LEU A 292 15.80 -21.57 5.11
CA LEU A 292 17.24 -21.27 5.10
C LEU A 292 18.05 -22.30 5.91
N CYS A 293 17.56 -22.76 7.06
CA CYS A 293 18.20 -23.84 7.81
C CYS A 293 18.26 -25.14 6.99
N ARG A 294 17.15 -25.51 6.35
CA ARG A 294 17.08 -26.71 5.49
C ARG A 294 17.96 -26.55 4.25
N TYR A 295 17.95 -25.38 3.62
CA TYR A 295 18.87 -25.06 2.51
C TYR A 295 20.31 -25.25 2.94
N SER A 296 20.70 -24.76 4.13
CA SER A 296 22.07 -24.88 4.61
C SER A 296 22.53 -26.33 4.71
N GLN A 297 21.65 -27.25 5.11
CA GLN A 297 21.97 -28.69 5.19
C GLN A 297 22.11 -29.32 3.80
N ILE A 298 21.17 -29.00 2.90
CA ILE A 298 21.17 -29.52 1.51
C ILE A 298 22.36 -28.98 0.72
N ALA A 299 22.72 -27.72 0.93
CA ALA A 299 23.82 -27.06 0.22
C ALA A 299 25.19 -27.72 0.49
N ILE A 300 25.38 -28.30 1.67
CA ILE A 300 26.59 -29.05 2.00
C ILE A 300 26.66 -30.34 1.18
N SER A 301 25.56 -31.11 1.14
CA SER A 301 25.54 -32.41 0.46
C SER A 301 25.55 -32.29 -1.07
N GLN A 302 24.85 -31.28 -1.60
CA GLN A 302 24.73 -31.04 -3.05
C GLN A 302 25.76 -30.04 -3.60
N LYS A 303 26.68 -29.54 -2.77
CA LYS A 303 27.70 -28.53 -3.12
C LYS A 303 27.10 -27.28 -3.77
N LEU A 304 25.98 -26.80 -3.24
CA LEU A 304 25.32 -25.58 -3.70
C LEU A 304 26.06 -24.31 -3.20
N PRO A 305 25.83 -23.15 -3.84
CA PRO A 305 26.40 -21.88 -3.41
C PRO A 305 26.02 -21.51 -1.98
N GLU A 306 26.87 -20.70 -1.34
CA GLU A 306 26.53 -20.02 -0.09
C GLU A 306 25.44 -18.98 -0.33
N VAL A 307 24.65 -18.69 0.71
CA VAL A 307 23.59 -17.69 0.63
C VAL A 307 23.83 -16.59 1.66
N LEU A 308 23.81 -15.34 1.21
CA LEU A 308 23.63 -14.18 2.09
C LEU A 308 22.17 -13.73 1.98
N ALA A 309 21.40 -13.90 3.05
CA ALA A 309 20.06 -13.36 3.16
C ALA A 309 20.12 -11.97 3.81
N ILE A 310 19.77 -10.93 3.06
CA ILE A 310 19.66 -9.55 3.55
C ILE A 310 18.18 -9.24 3.80
N ILE A 311 17.83 -8.98 5.05
CA ILE A 311 16.46 -8.76 5.50
C ILE A 311 16.27 -7.28 5.82
N THR A 312 15.38 -6.60 5.12
CA THR A 312 15.12 -5.17 5.30
C THR A 312 13.86 -4.90 6.10
N GLY A 313 13.71 -3.67 6.58
CA GLY A 313 12.49 -3.17 7.21
C GLY A 313 12.52 -3.15 8.74
N LYS A 314 11.38 -2.79 9.33
CA LYS A 314 11.20 -2.53 10.76
C LYS A 314 9.80 -2.94 11.21
N GLY A 315 9.72 -3.50 12.40
CA GLY A 315 8.47 -3.73 13.10
C GLY A 315 8.65 -4.47 14.41
N PRO A 316 7.53 -4.75 15.10
CA PRO A 316 7.54 -5.14 16.51
C PRO A 316 8.13 -6.52 16.80
N GLN A 317 8.20 -7.43 15.81
CA GLN A 317 8.75 -8.78 16.00
C GLN A 317 10.22 -8.89 15.62
N LYS A 318 10.87 -7.81 15.18
CA LYS A 318 12.25 -7.84 14.68
C LYS A 318 13.23 -8.42 15.72
N GLU A 319 13.19 -7.93 16.95
CA GLU A 319 14.10 -8.34 18.03
C GLU A 319 13.91 -9.83 18.38
N MET A 320 12.67 -10.33 18.34
CA MET A 320 12.36 -11.74 18.56
C MET A 320 13.05 -12.62 17.51
N TYR A 321 12.91 -12.29 16.24
CA TYR A 321 13.53 -13.05 15.16
C TYR A 321 15.06 -12.91 15.13
N LEU A 322 15.60 -11.74 15.48
CA LEU A 322 17.06 -11.57 15.61
C LEU A 322 17.64 -12.49 16.69
N LYS A 323 16.94 -12.67 17.82
CA LYS A 323 17.33 -13.63 18.85
C LYS A 323 17.31 -15.06 18.31
N GLN A 324 16.23 -15.45 17.61
CA GLN A 324 16.13 -16.77 16.98
C GLN A 324 17.25 -17.02 15.97
N ILE A 325 17.60 -16.02 15.15
CA ILE A 325 18.71 -16.11 14.18
C ILE A 325 20.03 -16.40 14.92
N SER A 326 20.32 -15.65 15.98
CA SER A 326 21.54 -15.85 16.79
C SER A 326 21.61 -17.24 17.43
N GLU A 327 20.48 -17.76 17.91
CA GLU A 327 20.38 -19.13 18.44
C GLU A 327 20.66 -20.18 17.35
N LEU A 328 20.14 -19.99 16.14
CA LEU A 328 20.37 -20.87 15.00
C LEU A 328 21.83 -20.83 14.50
N GLU A 329 22.44 -19.65 14.48
CA GLU A 329 23.86 -19.46 14.15
C GLU A 329 24.76 -20.18 15.18
N THR A 330 24.50 -19.96 16.48
CA THR A 330 25.25 -20.61 17.57
C THR A 330 25.10 -22.13 17.55
N ALA A 331 23.92 -22.63 17.19
CA ALA A 331 23.65 -24.06 17.03
C ALA A 331 24.25 -24.66 15.73
N GLY A 332 24.94 -23.86 14.90
CA GLY A 332 25.56 -24.33 13.67
C GLY A 332 24.57 -24.79 12.60
N ARG A 333 23.33 -24.30 12.62
CA ARG A 333 22.27 -24.66 11.65
C ARG A 333 22.32 -23.88 10.34
N LEU A 334 23.17 -22.87 10.26
CA LEU A 334 23.30 -21.93 9.14
C LEU A 334 24.72 -21.94 8.53
N GLN A 335 25.38 -23.10 8.44
CA GLN A 335 26.77 -23.21 7.95
C GLN A 335 26.99 -22.71 6.51
N LYS A 336 25.97 -22.75 5.65
CA LYS A 336 25.99 -22.28 4.26
C LYS A 336 25.14 -21.03 4.03
N VAL A 337 24.66 -20.41 5.12
CA VAL A 337 23.77 -19.26 5.07
C VAL A 337 24.22 -18.20 6.08
N ALA A 338 24.41 -16.97 5.64
CA ALA A 338 24.55 -15.81 6.52
C ALA A 338 23.27 -14.97 6.46
N ILE A 339 22.76 -14.55 7.61
CA ILE A 339 21.59 -13.65 7.67
C ILE A 339 22.05 -12.30 8.21
N LYS A 340 21.72 -11.22 7.49
CA LYS A 340 22.00 -9.84 7.90
C LYS A 340 20.74 -9.02 7.80
N THR A 341 20.60 -8.03 8.68
CA THR A 341 19.53 -7.03 8.57
C THR A 341 20.11 -5.70 8.13
N ALA A 342 19.41 -5.01 7.24
CA ALA A 342 19.82 -3.72 6.72
C ALA A 342 18.71 -2.67 6.92
N TRP A 343 19.11 -1.44 7.25
CA TRP A 343 18.25 -0.27 7.19
C TRP A 343 18.83 0.67 6.13
N LEU A 344 18.09 0.85 5.04
CA LEU A 344 18.59 1.45 3.81
C LEU A 344 17.79 2.71 3.47
N SER A 345 18.44 3.65 2.80
CA SER A 345 17.73 4.71 2.09
C SER A 345 16.90 4.12 0.94
N THR A 346 15.94 4.88 0.39
CA THR A 346 15.13 4.44 -0.75
C THR A 346 16.00 4.05 -1.96
N ASP A 347 17.04 4.85 -2.25
CA ASP A 347 17.97 4.57 -3.35
C ASP A 347 18.83 3.34 -3.08
N ASP A 348 19.34 3.16 -1.87
CA ASP A 348 20.11 1.97 -1.49
C ASP A 348 19.25 0.71 -1.52
N TYR A 349 17.99 0.82 -1.11
CA TYR A 349 17.02 -0.27 -1.19
C TYR A 349 16.76 -0.66 -2.65
N ALA A 350 16.49 0.30 -3.54
CA ALA A 350 16.30 0.04 -4.96
C ALA A 350 17.56 -0.59 -5.60
N ARG A 351 18.76 -0.09 -5.25
CA ARG A 351 20.03 -0.67 -5.71
C ARG A 351 20.24 -2.08 -5.20
N LEU A 352 19.93 -2.36 -3.94
CA LEU A 352 20.02 -3.69 -3.36
C LEU A 352 19.12 -4.67 -4.12
N LEU A 353 17.85 -4.32 -4.31
CA LEU A 353 16.89 -5.15 -5.06
C LEU A 353 17.40 -5.43 -6.48
N ALA A 354 17.87 -4.40 -7.19
CA ALA A 354 18.35 -4.53 -8.56
C ALA A 354 19.62 -5.38 -8.70
N SER A 355 20.38 -5.53 -7.61
CA SER A 355 21.64 -6.27 -7.58
C SER A 355 21.51 -7.70 -7.06
N ALA A 356 20.47 -8.00 -6.28
CA ALA A 356 20.27 -9.29 -5.64
C ALA A 356 19.94 -10.43 -6.64
N CYS A 357 20.16 -11.67 -6.19
CA CYS A 357 19.88 -12.88 -6.97
C CYS A 357 18.39 -13.22 -6.96
N LEU A 358 17.74 -13.16 -5.79
CA LEU A 358 16.36 -13.59 -5.60
C LEU A 358 15.67 -12.78 -4.51
N GLY A 359 14.42 -12.37 -4.75
CA GLY A 359 13.55 -11.77 -3.75
C GLY A 359 12.67 -12.81 -3.06
N VAL A 360 12.39 -12.64 -1.77
CA VAL A 360 11.39 -13.43 -1.04
C VAL A 360 10.37 -12.51 -0.39
N SER A 361 9.10 -12.70 -0.75
CA SER A 361 7.95 -12.02 -0.16
C SER A 361 7.13 -12.97 0.70
N LEU A 362 6.99 -12.65 1.99
CA LEU A 362 6.17 -13.41 2.94
C LEU A 362 4.79 -12.77 3.14
N HIS A 363 4.46 -11.77 2.33
CA HIS A 363 3.21 -11.03 2.45
C HIS A 363 2.00 -11.98 2.33
N THR A 364 1.14 -11.96 3.34
CA THR A 364 -0.15 -12.64 3.30
C THR A 364 -1.27 -11.62 3.15
N SER A 365 -2.35 -12.04 2.48
CA SER A 365 -3.51 -11.21 2.24
C SER A 365 -4.57 -11.44 3.32
N SER A 366 -4.94 -10.39 4.07
CA SER A 366 -6.02 -10.51 5.06
C SER A 366 -7.40 -10.74 4.42
N SER A 367 -7.60 -10.25 3.19
CA SER A 367 -8.84 -10.39 2.42
C SER A 367 -8.78 -11.52 1.39
N GLY A 368 -7.60 -12.06 1.11
CA GLY A 368 -7.34 -13.00 0.02
C GLY A 368 -7.20 -12.35 -1.37
N VAL A 369 -7.47 -11.04 -1.49
CA VAL A 369 -7.68 -10.38 -2.79
C VAL A 369 -6.88 -9.08 -2.97
N ASP A 370 -5.95 -8.76 -2.07
CA ASP A 370 -5.00 -7.64 -2.26
C ASP A 370 -3.69 -8.11 -2.94
N LEU A 371 -2.84 -7.16 -3.35
CA LEU A 371 -1.55 -7.44 -3.98
C LEU A 371 -0.40 -7.43 -2.96
N PRO A 372 0.60 -8.30 -3.14
CA PRO A 372 1.81 -8.27 -2.34
C PRO A 372 2.72 -7.13 -2.82
N MET A 373 2.49 -5.92 -2.31
CA MET A 373 3.12 -4.67 -2.78
C MET A 373 4.66 -4.72 -2.86
N LYS A 374 5.32 -5.44 -1.96
CA LYS A 374 6.79 -5.59 -1.97
C LYS A 374 7.31 -6.28 -3.24
N VAL A 375 6.50 -7.14 -3.86
CA VAL A 375 6.83 -7.83 -5.12
C VAL A 375 6.88 -6.84 -6.28
N VAL A 376 6.05 -5.79 -6.23
CA VAL A 376 6.02 -4.72 -7.24
C VAL A 376 7.39 -4.01 -7.27
N ASP A 377 7.95 -3.65 -6.11
CA ASP A 377 9.29 -3.03 -6.03
C ASP A 377 10.38 -3.96 -6.61
N MET A 378 10.32 -5.25 -6.25
CA MET A 378 11.28 -6.25 -6.73
C MET A 378 11.22 -6.40 -8.26
N PHE A 379 10.02 -6.45 -8.84
CA PHE A 379 9.84 -6.48 -10.29
C PHE A 379 10.28 -5.19 -10.96
N GLY A 380 10.02 -4.02 -10.36
CA GLY A 380 10.57 -2.75 -10.85
C GLY A 380 12.09 -2.75 -10.96
N ALA A 381 12.76 -3.42 -10.03
CA ALA A 381 14.20 -3.61 -10.02
C ALA A 381 14.69 -4.81 -10.86
N GLY A 382 13.80 -5.53 -11.55
CA GLY A 382 14.12 -6.72 -12.33
C GLY A 382 14.63 -7.89 -11.48
N LEU A 383 14.19 -7.97 -10.21
CA LEU A 383 14.51 -9.05 -9.29
C LEU A 383 13.38 -10.11 -9.35
N PRO A 384 13.68 -11.37 -9.73
CA PRO A 384 12.70 -12.44 -9.65
C PRO A 384 12.33 -12.75 -8.20
N VAL A 385 11.12 -13.27 -7.98
CA VAL A 385 10.55 -13.41 -6.63
C VAL A 385 10.04 -14.82 -6.34
N LEU A 386 10.29 -15.29 -5.13
CA LEU A 386 9.49 -16.33 -4.48
C LEU A 386 8.51 -15.68 -3.52
N GLY A 387 7.21 -15.94 -3.67
CA GLY A 387 6.20 -15.31 -2.82
C GLY A 387 5.18 -16.28 -2.26
N TRP A 388 4.60 -15.92 -1.11
CA TRP A 388 3.45 -16.66 -0.58
C TRP A 388 2.30 -16.61 -1.59
N SER A 389 1.81 -17.77 -2.01
CA SER A 389 0.87 -17.91 -3.13
C SER A 389 -0.53 -18.34 -2.71
N ARG A 390 -0.79 -18.51 -1.41
CA ARG A 390 -2.06 -19.03 -0.90
C ARG A 390 -3.12 -17.93 -0.76
N PHE A 391 -3.34 -17.16 -1.82
CA PHE A 391 -4.44 -16.21 -1.93
C PHE A 391 -4.83 -15.96 -3.41
N GLU A 392 -6.07 -15.55 -3.64
CA GLU A 392 -6.72 -15.53 -4.96
C GLU A 392 -6.05 -14.55 -5.94
N ALA A 393 -5.59 -13.40 -5.44
CA ALA A 393 -4.97 -12.37 -6.26
C ALA A 393 -3.52 -12.67 -6.70
N TRP A 394 -2.89 -13.72 -6.18
CA TRP A 394 -1.49 -14.05 -6.50
C TRP A 394 -1.17 -14.10 -8.01
N PRO A 395 -1.98 -14.77 -8.85
CA PRO A 395 -1.70 -14.89 -10.29
C PRO A 395 -1.83 -13.57 -11.07
N GLU A 396 -2.37 -12.51 -10.46
CA GLU A 396 -2.50 -11.20 -11.13
C GLU A 396 -1.20 -10.41 -11.17
N LEU A 397 -0.25 -10.74 -10.30
CA LEU A 397 1.07 -10.10 -10.27
C LEU A 397 2.17 -11.09 -10.67
N VAL A 398 2.09 -12.35 -10.21
CA VAL A 398 3.14 -13.34 -10.46
C VAL A 398 2.67 -14.42 -11.42
N THR A 399 3.42 -14.57 -12.51
CA THR A 399 3.25 -15.67 -13.46
C THR A 399 4.26 -16.75 -13.15
N GLU A 400 3.77 -17.91 -12.70
CA GLU A 400 4.56 -19.07 -12.28
C GLU A 400 5.59 -19.48 -13.34
N GLY A 401 6.87 -19.51 -12.96
CA GLY A 401 7.96 -19.93 -13.85
C GLY A 401 8.36 -18.90 -14.91
N VAL A 402 7.80 -17.70 -14.88
CA VAL A 402 8.10 -16.58 -15.80
C VAL A 402 8.79 -15.44 -15.08
N ASN A 403 8.14 -14.80 -14.09
CA ASN A 403 8.70 -13.67 -13.34
C ASN A 403 8.94 -14.01 -11.85
N GLY A 404 8.30 -15.08 -11.36
CA GLY A 404 8.47 -15.59 -10.00
C GLY A 404 7.87 -16.98 -9.83
N MET A 405 7.87 -17.47 -8.59
CA MET A 405 7.21 -18.72 -8.22
C MET A 405 6.52 -18.61 -6.86
N GLY A 406 5.39 -19.29 -6.74
CA GLY A 406 4.60 -19.36 -5.51
C GLY A 406 5.08 -20.45 -4.55
N PHE A 407 5.03 -20.17 -3.24
CA PHE A 407 5.13 -21.18 -2.20
C PHE A 407 3.99 -21.04 -1.18
N GLY A 408 3.77 -22.09 -0.40
CA GLY A 408 2.82 -22.12 0.71
C GLY A 408 3.29 -22.90 1.92
N SER A 409 4.55 -23.34 1.93
CA SER A 409 5.21 -23.90 3.11
C SER A 409 6.72 -23.69 3.04
N SER A 410 7.42 -23.94 4.15
CA SER A 410 8.88 -23.89 4.20
C SER A 410 9.54 -24.98 3.32
N GLU A 411 8.89 -26.14 3.16
CA GLU A 411 9.31 -27.22 2.23
C GLU A 411 9.29 -26.76 0.77
N GLU A 412 8.22 -26.08 0.35
CA GLU A 412 8.11 -25.56 -1.01
C GLU A 412 9.16 -24.48 -1.24
N LEU A 413 9.29 -23.54 -0.29
CA LEU A 413 10.27 -22.47 -0.35
C LEU A 413 11.70 -22.99 -0.49
N VAL A 414 12.12 -23.95 0.35
CA VAL A 414 13.48 -24.52 0.26
C VAL A 414 13.70 -25.22 -1.08
N ARG A 415 12.70 -25.94 -1.60
CA ARG A 415 12.80 -26.62 -2.91
C ARG A 415 13.06 -25.62 -4.04
N HIS A 416 12.33 -24.51 -4.03
CA HIS A 416 12.53 -23.44 -5.00
C HIS A 416 13.91 -22.80 -4.87
N ILE A 417 14.37 -22.48 -3.65
CA ILE A 417 15.70 -21.90 -3.43
C ILE A 417 16.80 -22.85 -3.92
N VAL A 418 16.72 -24.15 -3.57
CA VAL A 418 17.68 -25.18 -4.03
C VAL A 418 17.71 -25.26 -5.55
N THR A 419 16.54 -25.30 -6.20
CA THR A 419 16.44 -25.38 -7.65
C THR A 419 17.05 -24.16 -8.33
N LEU A 420 16.67 -22.95 -7.90
CA LEU A 420 17.13 -21.71 -8.51
C LEU A 420 18.61 -21.40 -8.27
N PHE A 421 19.15 -21.77 -7.10
CA PHE A 421 20.57 -21.54 -6.81
C PHE A 421 21.46 -22.67 -7.34
N GLY A 422 20.90 -23.85 -7.61
CA GLY A 422 21.56 -24.95 -8.32
C GLY A 422 21.58 -24.79 -9.84
N ASP A 423 20.60 -24.09 -10.43
CA ASP A 423 20.46 -23.89 -11.87
C ASP A 423 20.36 -22.40 -12.24
N ALA A 424 21.50 -21.84 -12.65
CA ALA A 424 21.59 -20.43 -13.06
C ALA A 424 20.69 -20.11 -14.26
N SER A 425 20.39 -21.07 -15.14
CA SER A 425 19.55 -20.83 -16.32
C SER A 425 18.10 -20.58 -15.94
N GLN A 426 17.58 -21.30 -14.94
CA GLN A 426 16.23 -21.08 -14.42
C GLN A 426 16.11 -19.74 -13.70
N LEU A 427 17.13 -19.37 -12.92
CA LEU A 427 17.15 -18.07 -12.24
C LEU A 427 17.17 -16.91 -13.25
N GLU A 428 17.99 -17.01 -14.30
CA GLU A 428 18.04 -15.99 -15.34
C GLU A 428 16.77 -15.95 -16.21
N LYS A 429 16.11 -17.10 -16.44
CA LYS A 429 14.77 -17.13 -17.04
C LYS A 429 13.77 -16.32 -16.21
N LEU A 430 13.71 -16.55 -14.90
CA LEU A 430 12.82 -15.78 -14.02
C LEU A 430 13.17 -14.29 -14.01
N ARG A 431 14.48 -13.98 -13.99
CA ARG A 431 14.97 -12.60 -14.05
C ARG A 431 14.56 -11.90 -15.33
N ALA A 432 14.60 -12.59 -16.47
CA ALA A 432 14.14 -12.03 -17.74
C ALA A 432 12.65 -11.66 -17.69
N GLY A 433 11.80 -12.51 -17.08
CA GLY A 433 10.39 -12.18 -16.87
C GLY A 433 10.20 -11.01 -15.92
N ALA A 434 10.90 -10.97 -14.80
CA ALA A 434 10.85 -9.83 -13.86
C ALA A 434 11.33 -8.52 -14.50
N ARG A 435 12.32 -8.56 -15.39
CA ARG A 435 12.73 -7.39 -16.20
C ARG A 435 11.63 -6.96 -17.18
N GLY A 436 10.86 -7.90 -17.71
CA GLY A 436 9.67 -7.61 -18.52
C GLY A 436 8.63 -6.79 -17.74
N GLU A 437 8.34 -7.19 -16.50
CA GLU A 437 7.44 -6.44 -15.60
C GLU A 437 7.95 -5.02 -15.32
N SER A 438 9.27 -4.83 -15.26
CA SER A 438 9.88 -3.49 -15.06
C SER A 438 9.66 -2.51 -16.22
N ALA A 439 9.19 -2.97 -17.38
CA ALA A 439 8.92 -2.08 -18.51
C ALA A 439 7.61 -1.32 -18.35
N HIS A 440 6.65 -1.88 -17.61
CA HIS A 440 5.31 -1.31 -17.43
C HIS A 440 5.21 -0.60 -16.07
N ARG A 441 5.01 0.72 -16.10
CA ARG A 441 5.09 1.59 -14.92
C ARG A 441 3.72 2.06 -14.48
N TRP A 442 3.68 2.75 -13.34
CA TRP A 442 2.46 3.30 -12.76
C TRP A 442 1.65 4.12 -13.76
N ASP A 443 2.28 5.08 -14.44
CA ASP A 443 1.54 5.96 -15.37
C ASP A 443 0.94 5.16 -16.55
N ASP A 444 1.61 4.09 -17.02
CA ASP A 444 1.12 3.22 -18.11
C ASP A 444 -0.17 2.47 -17.73
N GLU A 445 -0.32 2.09 -16.46
CA GLU A 445 -1.53 1.48 -15.92
C GLU A 445 -2.59 2.52 -15.53
N TRP A 446 -2.12 3.67 -15.02
CA TRP A 446 -2.97 4.70 -14.43
C TRP A 446 -3.76 5.49 -15.46
N ASP A 447 -3.10 5.92 -16.54
CA ASP A 447 -3.70 6.75 -17.59
C ASP A 447 -4.97 6.14 -18.21
N PRO A 448 -4.97 4.88 -18.71
CA PRO A 448 -6.14 4.30 -19.35
C PRO A 448 -7.30 4.01 -18.38
N VAL A 449 -7.03 3.98 -17.07
CA VAL A 449 -8.03 3.63 -16.03
C VAL A 449 -8.48 4.86 -15.27
N ALA A 450 -7.62 5.40 -14.39
CA ALA A 450 -7.94 6.52 -13.53
C ALA A 450 -7.85 7.85 -14.30
N GLY A 451 -6.88 8.00 -15.21
CA GLY A 451 -6.78 9.18 -16.08
C GLY A 451 -8.04 9.37 -16.90
N LYS A 452 -8.52 8.30 -17.54
CA LYS A 452 -9.78 8.30 -18.30
C LYS A 452 -11.01 8.58 -17.43
N LEU A 453 -11.12 7.94 -16.26
CA LEU A 453 -12.21 8.18 -15.31
C LEU A 453 -12.31 9.66 -14.91
N LEU A 454 -11.17 10.29 -14.66
CA LEU A 454 -11.10 11.68 -14.19
C LEU A 454 -11.24 12.71 -15.32
N GLY A 455 -11.16 12.27 -16.59
CA GLY A 455 -11.18 13.12 -17.78
C GLY A 455 -9.83 13.81 -18.05
N LEU A 456 -8.73 13.15 -17.71
CA LEU A 456 -7.35 13.63 -17.82
C LEU A 456 -6.55 12.88 -18.91
N TYR A 457 -7.17 11.91 -19.56
CA TYR A 457 -6.60 11.05 -20.60
C TYR A 457 -7.72 10.65 -21.58
N GLU A 458 -7.40 10.58 -22.88
CA GLU A 458 -8.36 10.29 -23.97
C GLU A 458 -8.61 8.79 -24.19
#